data_AF-A0AA43P722-F1
#
_entry.id   AF-A0AA43P722-F1
#
_cell.length_a   1.000
_cell.length_b   1.000
_cell.length_c   1.000
_cell.angle_alpha   90.00
_cell.angle_beta   90.00
_cell.angle_gamma   90.00
#
_symmetry.space_group_name_H-M   'P 1'
#
loop_
_entity.id
_entity.type
_entity.pdbx_description
1 polymer ?
#
loop_
_entity_poly.entity_id
_entity_poly.type
_entity_poly.pdbx_seq_one_letter_code
_entity_poly.pdbx_strand_id
1 'polypeptide(L)'
;MKQALQSATSDFEKQVLKKAIKTGKISDSDYREANEKYQQCMIAKGDPITFSTDQSTGLMQESMNVDDQNYDSDKVNSDSIACAEGTNLLIRDLYERMATNPSNSDEIELIVSCLKRKKLVPESFTKQDYLTESAKPDGSSKLDTSSELFSQCLANPNK
;
A
#
# COMPACT_ATOMS: atom_id res chain seq x y z
N MET A 1 0.68 -10.51 8.03
CA MET A 1 1.28 -11.74 7.45
C MET A 1 0.53 -13.04 7.75
N LYS A 2 0.29 -13.46 9.01
CA LYS A 2 -0.42 -14.74 9.28
C LYS A 2 -1.84 -14.78 8.71
N GLN A 3 -2.58 -13.68 8.81
CA GLN A 3 -3.89 -13.52 8.17
C GLN A 3 -3.77 -13.60 6.64
N ALA A 4 -2.84 -12.83 6.04
CA ALA A 4 -2.57 -12.93 4.60
C ALA A 4 -2.23 -14.36 4.13
N LEU A 5 -1.51 -15.15 4.94
CA LEU A 5 -1.23 -16.56 4.61
C LEU A 5 -2.51 -17.41 4.55
N GLN A 6 -3.52 -17.09 5.36
CA GLN A 6 -4.83 -17.77 5.32
C GLN A 6 -5.65 -17.32 4.10
N SER A 7 -5.49 -16.08 3.67
CA SER A 7 -6.14 -15.52 2.48
C SER A 7 -5.44 -15.85 1.16
N ALA A 8 -4.21 -16.40 1.20
CA ALA A 8 -3.41 -16.69 0.02
C ALA A 8 -4.07 -17.74 -0.87
N THR A 9 -4.23 -17.41 -2.15
CA THR A 9 -4.95 -18.26 -3.12
C THR A 9 -4.00 -19.09 -3.98
N SER A 10 -2.72 -18.72 -4.05
CA SER A 10 -1.70 -19.46 -4.79
C SER A 10 -0.62 -20.08 -3.91
N ASP A 11 0.07 -21.11 -4.44
CA ASP A 11 1.24 -21.68 -3.78
C ASP A 11 2.42 -20.72 -3.72
N PHE A 12 2.53 -19.83 -4.71
CA PHE A 12 3.51 -18.75 -4.72
C PHE A 12 3.32 -17.80 -3.54
N GLU A 13 2.11 -17.26 -3.34
CA GLU A 13 1.80 -16.39 -2.21
C GLU A 13 2.07 -17.09 -0.88
N LYS A 14 1.62 -18.35 -0.74
CA LYS A 14 1.87 -19.16 0.47
C LYS A 14 3.36 -19.31 0.74
N GLN A 15 4.17 -19.54 -0.29
CA GLN A 15 5.61 -19.68 -0.15
C GLN A 15 6.25 -18.37 0.32
N VAL A 16 5.94 -17.25 -0.35
CA VAL A 16 6.46 -15.92 0.02
C VAL A 16 6.06 -15.58 1.46
N LEU A 17 4.80 -15.75 1.82
CA LEU A 17 4.29 -15.43 3.15
C LEU A 17 4.89 -16.33 4.24
N LYS A 18 5.12 -17.62 3.96
CA LYS A 18 5.83 -18.53 4.88
C LYS A 18 7.28 -18.10 5.10
N LYS A 19 8.00 -17.68 4.04
CA LYS A 19 9.35 -17.10 4.19
C LYS A 19 9.29 -15.84 5.04
N ALA A 20 8.40 -14.92 4.72
CA ALA A 20 8.25 -13.63 5.40
C ALA A 20 7.91 -13.77 6.88
N ILE A 21 7.08 -14.75 7.26
CA ILE A 21 6.79 -15.05 8.67
C ILE A 21 8.04 -15.50 9.43
N LYS A 22 8.95 -16.24 8.79
CA LYS A 22 10.20 -16.70 9.42
C LYS A 22 11.22 -15.57 9.55
N THR A 23 11.31 -14.69 8.56
CA THR A 23 12.29 -13.60 8.50
C THR A 23 11.79 -12.31 9.14
N GLY A 24 10.49 -12.20 9.42
CA GLY A 24 9.84 -10.98 9.90
C GLY A 24 9.59 -9.93 8.81
N LYS A 25 9.97 -10.18 7.55
CA LYS A 25 9.77 -9.24 6.43
C LYS A 25 9.62 -9.94 5.08
N ILE A 26 8.86 -9.35 4.17
CA ILE A 26 8.90 -9.72 2.75
C ILE A 26 10.23 -9.23 2.16
N SER A 27 10.92 -10.09 1.41
CA SER A 27 12.19 -9.70 0.77
C SER A 27 11.93 -8.92 -0.51
N ASP A 28 12.84 -8.02 -0.89
CA ASP A 28 12.73 -7.27 -2.15
C ASP A 28 12.67 -8.20 -3.37
N SER A 29 13.32 -9.36 -3.28
CA SER A 29 13.28 -10.37 -4.35
C SER A 29 11.91 -11.02 -4.47
N ASP A 30 11.27 -11.40 -3.35
CA ASP A 30 9.93 -11.98 -3.38
C ASP A 30 8.89 -10.94 -3.84
N TYR A 31 9.06 -9.65 -3.46
CA TYR A 31 8.21 -8.55 -3.92
C TYR A 31 8.37 -8.29 -5.42
N ARG A 32 9.60 -8.25 -5.94
CA ARG A 32 9.84 -8.12 -7.38
C ARG A 32 9.25 -9.29 -8.16
N GLU A 33 9.48 -10.52 -7.72
CA GLU A 33 8.94 -11.70 -8.39
C GLU A 33 7.40 -11.66 -8.44
N ALA A 34 6.75 -11.20 -7.37
CA ALA A 34 5.29 -11.06 -7.35
C ALA A 34 4.79 -10.07 -8.40
N ASN A 35 5.42 -8.90 -8.52
CA ASN A 35 5.08 -7.90 -9.53
C ASN A 35 5.42 -8.34 -10.96
N GLU A 36 6.51 -9.09 -11.15
CA GLU A 36 6.85 -9.69 -12.45
C GLU A 36 5.81 -10.73 -12.90
N LYS A 37 5.30 -11.57 -11.99
CA LYS A 37 4.21 -12.51 -12.31
C LYS A 37 2.92 -11.78 -12.70
N TYR A 38 2.56 -10.73 -11.95
CA TYR A 38 1.43 -9.86 -12.29
C TYR A 38 1.62 -9.22 -13.67
N GLN A 39 2.79 -8.63 -13.95
CA GLN A 39 3.13 -8.03 -15.24
C GLN A 39 3.02 -9.04 -16.40
N GLN A 40 3.56 -10.24 -16.22
CA GLN A 40 3.49 -11.29 -17.25
C GLN A 40 2.04 -11.70 -17.55
N CYS A 41 1.18 -11.78 -16.53
CA CYS A 41 -0.24 -12.06 -16.70
C CYS A 41 -0.96 -10.95 -17.48
N MET A 42 -0.70 -9.68 -17.14
CA MET A 42 -1.27 -8.52 -17.82
C MET A 42 -0.85 -8.48 -19.30
N ILE A 43 0.43 -8.68 -19.59
CA ILE A 43 0.94 -8.79 -20.97
C ILE A 43 0.27 -9.94 -21.73
N ALA A 44 0.09 -11.11 -21.10
CA ALA A 44 -0.55 -12.26 -21.73
C ALA A 44 -2.04 -12.03 -22.06
N LYS A 45 -2.71 -11.11 -21.35
CA LYS A 45 -4.09 -10.67 -21.59
C LYS A 45 -4.23 -9.53 -22.59
N GLY A 46 -3.10 -9.05 -23.12
CA GLY A 46 -3.05 -7.96 -24.09
C GLY A 46 -3.05 -6.57 -23.47
N ASP A 47 -2.84 -6.45 -22.15
CA ASP A 47 -2.84 -5.18 -21.42
C ASP A 47 -1.43 -4.91 -20.87
N PRO A 48 -0.44 -4.55 -21.71
CA PRO A 48 0.95 -4.43 -21.28
C PRO A 48 1.12 -3.30 -20.25
N ILE A 49 1.74 -3.64 -19.13
CA ILE A 49 2.16 -2.70 -18.09
C ILE A 49 3.67 -2.69 -17.93
N THR A 50 4.16 -1.61 -17.34
CA THR A 50 5.57 -1.46 -16.93
C THR A 50 5.64 -1.07 -15.46
N PHE A 51 6.79 -1.33 -14.84
CA PHE A 51 7.07 -0.92 -13.48
C PHE A 51 8.32 -0.02 -13.45
N SER A 52 8.24 1.04 -12.68
CA SER A 52 9.41 1.79 -12.18
C SER A 52 9.63 1.46 -10.71
N THR A 53 10.87 1.55 -10.21
CA THR A 53 11.19 1.23 -8.80
C THR A 53 11.78 2.43 -8.10
N ASP A 54 11.16 2.84 -7.00
CA ASP A 54 11.75 3.80 -6.06
C ASP A 54 12.96 3.15 -5.38
N GLN A 55 14.16 3.66 -5.68
CA GLN A 55 15.42 3.10 -5.17
C GLN A 55 15.60 3.28 -3.65
N SER A 56 14.86 4.20 -3.03
CA SER A 56 14.94 4.45 -1.59
C SER A 56 14.07 3.50 -0.76
N THR A 57 12.96 3.04 -1.33
CA THR A 57 11.96 2.23 -0.63
C THR A 57 11.79 0.82 -1.21
N GLY A 58 12.29 0.58 -2.42
CA GLY A 58 12.05 -0.66 -3.17
C GLY A 58 10.66 -0.77 -3.77
N LEU A 59 9.78 0.23 -3.57
CA LEU A 59 8.39 0.20 -4.05
C LEU A 59 8.33 0.31 -5.58
N MET A 60 7.50 -0.55 -6.19
CA MET A 60 7.30 -0.58 -7.62
C MET A 60 6.03 0.17 -8.00
N GLN A 61 6.16 1.17 -8.87
CA GLN A 61 5.05 1.95 -9.40
C GLN A 61 4.70 1.48 -10.81
N GLU A 62 3.46 1.02 -10.94
CA GLU A 62 2.87 0.55 -12.20
C GLU A 62 2.60 1.70 -13.16
N SER A 63 2.72 1.45 -14.46
CA SER A 63 2.38 2.40 -15.52
C SER A 63 1.88 1.66 -16.76
N MET A 64 0.86 2.20 -17.40
CA MET A 64 0.23 1.68 -18.62
C MET A 64 0.04 2.82 -19.63
N ASN A 65 0.08 2.50 -20.92
CA ASN A 65 -0.29 3.44 -21.98
C ASN A 65 -1.82 3.50 -22.11
N VAL A 66 -2.43 4.58 -21.63
CA VAL A 66 -3.89 4.80 -21.69
C VAL A 66 -4.35 5.55 -22.94
N ASP A 67 -3.41 6.06 -23.74
CA ASP A 67 -3.69 6.80 -24.98
C ASP A 67 -3.90 5.87 -26.19
N ASP A 68 -3.82 4.54 -25.99
CA ASP A 68 -4.13 3.56 -27.02
C ASP A 68 -5.61 3.65 -27.42
N GLN A 69 -5.90 3.69 -28.72
CA GLN A 69 -7.28 3.76 -29.22
C GLN A 69 -8.10 2.51 -28.87
N ASN A 70 -7.45 1.40 -28.50
CA ASN A 70 -8.07 0.17 -28.03
C ASN A 70 -8.13 0.07 -26.51
N TYR A 71 -7.79 1.14 -25.78
CA TYR A 71 -7.86 1.14 -24.32
C TYR A 71 -9.33 0.98 -23.87
N ASP A 72 -9.57 -0.10 -23.14
CA ASP A 72 -10.84 -0.41 -22.49
C ASP A 72 -10.59 -0.50 -20.98
N SER A 73 -11.02 0.54 -20.25
CA SER A 73 -10.78 0.64 -18.81
C SER A 73 -11.46 -0.48 -18.02
N ASP A 74 -12.63 -0.95 -18.45
CA ASP A 74 -13.39 -1.96 -17.71
C ASP A 74 -12.74 -3.33 -17.89
N LYS A 75 -12.30 -3.63 -19.12
CA LYS A 75 -11.49 -4.82 -19.39
C LYS A 75 -10.19 -4.80 -18.59
N VAL A 76 -9.42 -3.71 -18.68
CA VAL A 76 -8.12 -3.58 -17.99
C VAL A 76 -8.27 -3.74 -16.48
N ASN A 77 -9.30 -3.13 -15.88
CA ASN A 77 -9.55 -3.27 -14.45
C ASN A 77 -9.91 -4.72 -14.07
N SER A 78 -10.76 -5.38 -14.86
CA SER A 78 -11.10 -6.79 -14.65
C SER A 78 -9.88 -7.70 -14.78
N ASP A 79 -9.04 -7.47 -15.79
CA ASP A 79 -7.82 -8.24 -16.03
C ASP A 79 -6.77 -7.99 -14.93
N SER A 80 -6.64 -6.76 -14.45
CA SER A 80 -5.78 -6.40 -13.31
C SER A 80 -6.18 -7.17 -12.04
N ILE A 81 -7.45 -7.18 -11.67
CA ILE A 81 -7.93 -7.93 -10.49
C ILE A 81 -7.62 -9.42 -10.65
N ALA A 82 -7.94 -10.00 -11.80
CA ALA A 82 -7.71 -11.41 -12.08
C ALA A 82 -6.22 -11.79 -12.07
N CYS A 83 -5.35 -10.89 -12.53
CA CYS A 83 -3.91 -11.10 -12.51
C CYS A 83 -3.28 -10.89 -11.13
N ALA A 84 -3.80 -9.95 -10.34
CA ALA A 84 -3.26 -9.61 -9.03
C ALA A 84 -3.55 -10.71 -8.00
N GLU A 85 -4.72 -11.34 -8.08
CA GLU A 85 -5.08 -12.48 -7.24
C GLU A 85 -4.09 -13.64 -7.44
N GLY A 86 -3.51 -14.15 -6.34
CA GLY A 86 -2.53 -15.22 -6.42
C GLY A 86 -1.12 -14.78 -6.86
N THR A 87 -0.91 -13.48 -7.15
CA THR A 87 0.41 -12.93 -7.51
C THR A 87 0.86 -11.84 -6.53
N ASN A 88 0.59 -10.56 -6.81
CA ASN A 88 1.11 -9.44 -6.06
C ASN A 88 0.10 -8.82 -5.08
N LEU A 89 -1.20 -9.14 -5.14
CA LEU A 89 -2.22 -8.43 -4.36
C LEU A 89 -1.90 -8.40 -2.86
N LEU A 90 -1.70 -9.57 -2.25
CA LEU A 90 -1.39 -9.67 -0.82
C LEU A 90 0.04 -9.26 -0.48
N ILE A 91 0.99 -9.57 -1.37
CA ILE A 91 2.42 -9.34 -1.16
C ILE A 91 2.74 -7.84 -1.22
N ARG A 92 2.12 -7.11 -2.16
CA ARG A 92 2.34 -5.69 -2.40
C ARG A 92 1.84 -4.84 -1.24
N ASP A 93 0.60 -5.03 -0.79
CA ASP A 93 0.06 -4.30 0.37
C ASP A 93 0.94 -4.49 1.62
N LEU A 94 1.38 -5.71 1.89
CA LEU A 94 2.25 -5.99 3.03
C LEU A 94 3.65 -5.37 2.89
N TYR A 95 4.25 -5.44 1.71
CA TYR A 95 5.57 -4.85 1.46
C TYR A 95 5.51 -3.33 1.57
N GLU A 96 4.48 -2.69 1.01
CA GLU A 96 4.24 -1.24 1.12
C GLU A 96 4.12 -0.79 2.58
N ARG A 97 3.37 -1.52 3.41
CA ARG A 97 3.29 -1.25 4.86
C ARG A 97 4.64 -1.35 5.55
N MET A 98 5.44 -2.36 5.21
CA MET A 98 6.78 -2.54 5.81
C MET A 98 7.77 -1.47 5.36
N ALA A 99 7.71 -1.05 4.09
CA ALA A 99 8.57 0.00 3.55
C ALA A 99 8.22 1.38 4.14
N THR A 100 6.93 1.66 4.31
CA THR A 100 6.44 2.93 4.85
C THR A 100 6.46 2.98 6.37
N ASN A 101 6.39 1.85 7.09
CA ASN A 101 6.45 1.73 8.54
C ASN A 101 7.41 0.59 8.99
N PRO A 102 8.73 0.75 8.82
CA PRO A 102 9.70 -0.32 9.09
C PRO A 102 9.83 -0.71 10.56
N SER A 103 9.50 0.19 11.49
CA SER A 103 9.48 -0.08 12.93
C SER A 103 8.22 -0.81 13.39
N ASN A 104 7.24 -1.02 12.50
CA ASN A 104 5.90 -1.51 12.84
C ASN A 104 5.30 -0.73 14.02
N SER A 105 5.53 0.58 14.03
CA SER A 105 5.00 1.48 15.04
C SER A 105 3.48 1.55 14.90
N ASP A 106 2.80 1.90 15.98
CA ASP A 106 1.36 2.13 15.96
C ASP A 106 1.01 3.21 14.93
N GLU A 107 0.20 2.85 13.92
CA GLU A 107 -0.09 3.70 12.77
C GLU A 107 -0.70 5.04 13.18
N ILE A 108 -1.59 5.03 14.19
CA ILE A 108 -2.20 6.25 14.69
C ILE A 108 -1.18 7.10 15.44
N GLU A 109 -0.24 6.50 16.17
CA GLU A 109 0.85 7.25 16.81
C GLU A 109 1.77 7.89 15.76
N LEU A 110 2.03 7.21 14.64
CA LEU A 110 2.78 7.78 13.52
C LEU A 110 2.03 8.96 12.88
N ILE A 111 0.73 8.80 12.62
CA ILE A 111 -0.12 9.88 12.08
C ILE A 111 -0.12 11.07 13.04
N VAL A 112 -0.39 10.86 14.33
CA VAL A 112 -0.37 11.92 15.34
C VAL A 112 0.99 12.61 15.41
N SER A 113 2.08 11.84 15.34
CA SER A 113 3.43 12.39 15.29
C SER A 113 3.66 13.24 14.04
N CYS A 114 3.17 12.82 12.88
CA CYS A 114 3.21 13.60 11.65
C CYS A 114 2.41 14.90 11.76
N LEU A 115 1.18 14.84 12.26
CA LEU A 115 0.31 16.00 12.45
C LEU A 115 0.97 17.03 13.37
N LYS A 116 1.65 16.60 14.44
CA LYS A 116 2.43 17.47 15.32
C LYS A 116 3.61 18.11 14.60
N ARG A 117 4.44 17.31 13.90
CA ARG A 117 5.59 17.83 13.13
C ARG A 117 5.17 18.88 12.09
N LYS A 118 4.03 18.68 11.43
CA LYS A 118 3.46 19.61 10.45
C LYS A 118 2.61 20.73 11.09
N LYS A 119 2.53 20.79 12.42
CA LYS A 119 1.82 21.81 13.21
C LYS A 119 0.32 21.90 12.92
N LEU A 120 -0.29 20.80 12.53
CA LEU A 120 -1.74 20.70 12.28
C LEU A 120 -2.54 20.47 13.56
N VAL A 121 -1.88 19.98 14.62
CA VAL A 121 -2.45 19.74 15.95
C VAL A 121 -1.45 20.20 17.03
N PRO A 122 -1.90 20.51 18.26
CA PRO A 122 -0.99 20.89 19.34
C PRO A 122 -0.09 19.73 19.79
N GLU A 123 1.07 20.05 20.40
CA GLU A 123 2.01 19.05 20.93
C GLU A 123 1.40 18.12 21.98
N SER A 124 0.37 18.58 22.69
CA SER A 124 -0.39 17.77 23.65
C SER A 124 -1.39 16.80 23.02
N PHE A 125 -1.62 16.87 21.70
CA PHE A 125 -2.59 16.01 21.01
C PHE A 125 -2.18 14.54 21.10
N THR A 126 -3.12 13.67 21.42
CA THR A 126 -2.85 12.25 21.67
C THR A 126 -3.49 11.36 20.61
N LYS A 127 -3.10 10.08 20.62
CA LYS A 127 -3.79 9.03 19.86
C LYS A 127 -5.28 8.95 20.19
N GLN A 128 -5.64 9.13 21.47
CA GLN A 128 -7.05 9.09 21.86
C GLN A 128 -7.82 10.30 21.32
N ASP A 129 -7.21 11.48 21.32
CA ASP A 129 -7.81 12.67 20.71
C ASP A 129 -8.03 12.45 19.22
N TYR A 130 -7.05 11.88 18.51
CA TYR A 130 -7.21 11.52 17.10
C TYR A 130 -8.40 10.59 16.89
N LEU A 131 -8.47 9.47 17.61
CA LEU A 131 -9.57 8.51 17.51
C LEU A 131 -10.92 9.15 17.79
N THR A 132 -10.99 10.02 18.81
CA THR A 132 -12.22 10.74 19.16
C THR A 132 -12.61 11.75 18.09
N GLU A 133 -11.68 12.52 17.55
CA GLU A 133 -11.95 13.54 16.53
C GLU A 133 -12.24 12.93 15.15
N SER A 134 -11.61 11.80 14.79
CA SER A 134 -11.85 11.08 13.53
C SER A 134 -13.18 10.32 13.50
N ALA A 135 -13.74 9.97 14.67
CA ALA A 135 -15.05 9.33 14.76
C ALA A 135 -16.22 10.33 14.64
N LYS A 136 -15.94 11.63 14.62
CA LYS A 136 -16.97 12.67 14.52
C LYS A 136 -17.47 12.83 13.08
N PRO A 137 -18.75 13.18 12.89
CA PRO A 137 -19.27 13.55 11.57
C PRO A 137 -18.50 14.71 10.93
N ASP A 138 -18.50 14.74 9.60
CA ASP A 138 -17.89 15.82 8.82
C ASP A 138 -18.36 17.20 9.29
N GLY A 139 -17.41 18.13 9.43
CA GLY A 139 -17.66 19.49 9.91
C GLY A 139 -17.76 19.66 11.43
N SER A 140 -17.70 18.57 12.21
CA SER A 140 -17.68 18.62 13.69
C SER A 140 -16.35 18.21 14.31
N SER A 141 -15.43 17.71 13.49
CA SER A 141 -14.04 17.41 13.86
C SER A 141 -13.21 18.68 13.96
N LYS A 142 -12.26 18.70 14.89
CA LYS A 142 -11.20 19.72 14.96
C LYS A 142 -10.03 19.42 14.03
N LEU A 143 -10.01 18.24 13.42
CA LEU A 143 -9.00 17.88 12.42
C LEU A 143 -9.33 18.58 11.11
N ASP A 144 -8.36 19.28 10.54
CA ASP A 144 -8.46 19.83 9.19
C ASP A 144 -8.26 18.72 8.16
N THR A 145 -9.28 17.88 7.99
CA THR A 145 -9.28 16.77 7.04
C THR A 145 -9.26 17.21 5.58
N SER A 146 -9.47 18.52 5.32
CA SER A 146 -9.38 19.11 3.99
C SER A 146 -7.96 19.51 3.58
N SER A 147 -7.01 19.50 4.53
CA SER A 147 -5.62 19.89 4.30
C SER A 147 -4.82 18.84 3.52
N GLU A 148 -4.09 19.27 2.50
CA GLU A 148 -3.14 18.42 1.78
C GLU A 148 -2.07 17.84 2.72
N LEU A 149 -1.63 18.63 3.72
CA LEU A 149 -0.65 18.16 4.71
C LEU A 149 -1.25 17.08 5.63
N PHE A 150 -2.55 17.15 5.90
CA PHE A 150 -3.26 16.11 6.64
C PHE A 150 -3.33 14.82 5.82
N SER A 151 -3.74 14.91 4.56
CA SER A 151 -3.75 13.78 3.61
C SER A 151 -2.38 13.14 3.46
N GLN A 152 -1.32 13.94 3.38
CA GLN A 152 0.06 13.44 3.35
C GLN A 152 0.42 12.65 4.61
N CYS A 153 -0.01 13.09 5.79
CA CYS A 153 0.23 12.34 7.03
C CYS A 153 -0.52 11.01 7.08
N LEU A 154 -1.69 10.90 6.45
CA LEU A 154 -2.39 9.61 6.34
C LEU A 154 -1.68 8.68 5.35
N ALA A 155 -1.24 9.19 4.22
CA ALA A 155 -0.60 8.39 3.18
C ALA A 155 0.83 7.97 3.52
N ASN A 156 1.59 8.84 4.20
CA ASN A 156 2.98 8.57 4.56
C ASN A 156 3.38 9.34 5.84
N PRO A 157 3.01 8.86 7.04
CA PRO A 157 3.25 9.56 8.29
C PRO A 157 4.73 9.68 8.70
N ASN A 158 5.65 9.08 7.95
CA ASN A 158 7.09 9.19 8.18
C ASN A 158 7.77 10.28 7.32
N LYS A 159 7.06 10.89 6.37
CA LYS A 159 7.48 12.08 5.60
C LYS A 159 6.89 13.37 6.19
#